data_AF-A0AAR2K4A4-F1
#
_entry.id   AF-A0AAR2K4A4-F1
#
_cell.length_a   1.000
_cell.length_b   1.000
_cell.length_c   1.000
_cell.angle_alpha   90.00
_cell.angle_beta   90.00
_cell.angle_gamma   90.00
#
_symmetry.space_group_name_H-M   'P 1'
#
loop_
_entity.id
_entity.type
_entity.pdbx_description
1 polymer ?
#
loop_
_entity_poly.entity_id
_entity_poly.type
_entity_poly.pdbx_seq_one_letter_code
_entity_poly.pdbx_strand_id
1 'polypeptide(L)'
;MSALLGESLLEVSAQGPAPMKDYFSLQVTGTEVIWRWWKISLRTNSRNTKPGEVRESHSDYLEDGRLQSQVEMVFGPHVLQYSRDLCQGQCDYLQRLPDSLLLNIMVHLELEDVARFALTCRKFKELCSSEEFWEQTVRLHCDTVTAGMEDLAKEVGWRNVFFTSKLQLQKQISRRKLKSKTSKADPDFPNLNGLK
;
A
#
# COMPACT_ATOMS: atom_id res chain seq x y z
N MET A 1 -16.76 9.65 4.27
CA MET A 1 -15.38 9.18 3.97
C MET A 1 -14.29 10.14 4.46
N SER A 2 -14.60 11.42 4.77
CA SER A 2 -13.60 12.41 5.22
C SER A 2 -12.98 12.14 6.60
N ALA A 3 -13.66 11.43 7.51
CA ALA A 3 -13.18 11.20 8.88
C ALA A 3 -11.92 10.31 8.98
N LEU A 4 -11.55 9.61 7.90
CA LEU A 4 -10.35 8.75 7.85
C LEU A 4 -9.12 9.47 7.30
N LEU A 5 -9.31 10.66 6.72
CA LEU A 5 -8.21 11.47 6.24
C LEU A 5 -7.61 12.22 7.44
N GLY A 6 -6.31 12.05 7.69
CA GLY A 6 -5.61 12.87 8.68
C GLY A 6 -5.75 14.37 8.38
N GLU A 7 -5.57 15.22 9.38
CA GLU A 7 -5.78 16.68 9.27
C GLU A 7 -4.95 17.31 8.14
N SER A 8 -3.77 16.76 7.86
CA SER A 8 -2.86 17.18 6.79
C SER A 8 -2.81 16.12 5.67
N LEU A 9 -3.19 16.51 4.45
CA LEU A 9 -3.11 15.68 3.26
C LEU A 9 -1.72 15.74 2.62
N LEU A 10 -1.15 16.93 2.50
CA LEU A 10 0.19 17.15 1.97
C LEU A 10 0.90 18.16 2.86
N GLU A 11 2.16 17.89 3.17
CA GLU A 11 3.04 18.86 3.80
C GLU A 11 4.42 18.74 3.16
N VAL A 12 4.87 19.81 2.52
CA VAL A 12 6.17 19.87 1.86
C VAL A 12 6.80 21.24 2.09
N SER A 13 8.09 21.25 2.36
CA SER A 13 8.82 22.48 2.62
C SER A 13 10.16 22.46 1.91
N ALA A 14 10.54 23.58 1.30
CA ALA A 14 11.72 23.70 0.46
C ALA A 14 12.25 25.13 0.45
N GLN A 15 13.53 25.26 0.11
CA GLN A 15 14.12 26.56 -0.19
C GLN A 15 13.81 26.94 -1.64
N GLY A 16 13.36 28.17 -1.87
CA GLY A 16 13.12 28.68 -3.21
C GLY A 16 14.40 28.74 -4.05
N PRO A 17 14.28 28.66 -5.39
CA PRO A 17 15.42 28.70 -6.29
C PRO A 17 16.17 30.04 -6.19
N ALA A 18 17.42 30.04 -6.64
CA ALA A 18 18.18 31.28 -6.77
C ALA A 18 17.46 32.24 -7.75
N PRO A 19 17.38 33.55 -7.44
CA PRO A 19 18.06 34.27 -6.37
C PRO A 19 17.27 34.39 -5.05
N MET A 20 16.03 33.91 -5.01
CA MET A 20 15.06 34.17 -3.94
C MET A 20 15.55 33.64 -2.59
N LYS A 21 16.06 32.40 -2.53
CA LYS A 21 16.63 31.72 -1.33
C LYS A 21 15.76 31.75 -0.06
N ASP A 22 14.56 32.30 -0.11
CA ASP A 22 13.56 32.26 0.95
C ASP A 22 13.08 30.81 1.16
N TYR A 23 12.56 30.52 2.35
CA TYR A 23 12.03 29.21 2.69
C TYR A 23 10.52 29.20 2.55
N PHE A 24 9.97 28.13 1.99
CA PHE A 24 8.55 27.98 1.71
C PHE A 24 8.04 26.67 2.29
N SER A 25 6.78 26.69 2.70
CA SER A 25 6.04 25.51 3.14
C SER A 25 4.65 25.54 2.52
N LEU A 26 4.29 24.43 1.89
CA LEU A 26 2.96 24.17 1.34
C LEU A 26 2.31 23.07 2.18
N GLN A 27 1.13 23.36 2.70
CA GLN A 27 0.31 22.40 3.42
C GLN A 27 -1.08 22.34 2.79
N VAL A 28 -1.54 21.15 2.41
CA VAL A 28 -2.92 20.93 1.95
C VAL A 28 -3.63 20.14 3.03
N THR A 29 -4.69 20.71 3.58
CA THR A 29 -5.58 20.05 4.55
C THR A 29 -6.82 19.52 3.83
N GLY A 30 -7.71 18.85 4.58
CA GLY A 30 -8.98 18.38 4.02
C GLY A 30 -9.94 19.48 3.53
N THR A 31 -9.67 20.75 3.83
CA THR A 31 -10.58 21.88 3.49
C THR A 31 -9.86 23.08 2.88
N GLU A 32 -8.61 23.31 3.28
CA GLU A 32 -7.86 24.52 2.93
C GLU A 32 -6.45 24.16 2.44
N VAL A 33 -5.90 25.03 1.58
CA VAL A 33 -4.50 25.08 1.20
C VAL A 33 -3.84 26.23 1.96
N ILE A 34 -2.72 25.93 2.62
CA ILE A 34 -1.95 26.89 3.40
C ILE A 34 -0.56 27.03 2.77
N TRP A 35 -0.26 28.25 2.34
CA TRP A 35 1.04 28.64 1.81
C TRP A 35 1.78 29.54 2.79
N ARG A 36 2.98 29.14 3.21
CA ARG A 36 3.81 29.90 4.14
C ARG A 36 5.17 30.20 3.54
N TRP A 37 5.71 31.36 3.89
CA TRP A 37 7.05 31.74 3.48
C TRP A 37 7.81 32.48 4.58
N TRP A 38 9.11 32.24 4.63
CA TRP A 38 10.06 32.87 5.54
C TRP A 38 11.11 33.57 4.71
N LYS A 39 11.18 34.90 4.87
CA LYS A 39 12.17 35.70 4.18
C LYS A 39 13.55 35.50 4.81
N ILE A 40 14.51 34.98 4.05
CA ILE A 40 15.88 34.74 4.51
C ILE A 40 16.76 35.88 3.99
N SER A 41 17.20 36.74 4.91
CA SER A 41 18.10 37.85 4.56
C SER A 41 19.16 38.09 5.63
N LEU A 42 20.40 38.33 5.18
CA LEU A 42 21.54 38.67 6.03
C LEU A 42 21.49 40.12 6.55
N ARG A 43 20.56 40.94 6.04
CA ARG A 43 20.45 42.35 6.42
C ARG A 43 19.88 42.46 7.83
N THR A 44 20.47 43.33 8.66
CA THR A 44 20.03 43.58 10.05
C THR A 44 18.58 44.07 10.13
N ASN A 45 18.13 44.84 9.14
CA ASN A 45 16.76 45.38 9.08
C ASN A 45 15.68 44.31 8.86
N SER A 46 16.05 43.12 8.39
CA SER A 46 15.12 42.00 8.13
C SER A 46 15.11 40.94 9.24
N ARG A 47 15.93 41.11 10.29
CA ARG A 47 16.10 40.12 11.37
C ARG A 47 14.81 39.79 12.14
N ASN A 48 13.81 40.68 12.11
CA ASN A 48 12.51 40.51 12.78
C ASN A 48 11.34 40.37 11.79
N THR A 49 11.60 40.04 10.52
CA THR A 49 10.52 39.83 9.54
C THR A 49 9.74 38.59 9.93
N LYS A 50 8.44 38.74 10.20
CA LYS A 50 7.58 37.61 10.51
C LYS A 50 7.32 36.77 9.25
N PRO A 51 7.09 35.46 9.39
CA PRO A 51 6.66 34.63 8.28
C PRO A 51 5.34 35.15 7.71
N GLY A 52 5.18 35.06 6.40
CA GLY A 52 3.89 35.29 5.74
C GLY A 52 3.12 33.98 5.63
N GLU A 53 1.80 34.09 5.66
CA GLU A 53 0.87 32.97 5.48
C GLU A 53 -0.31 33.42 4.62
N VAL A 54 -0.69 32.60 3.67
CA VAL A 54 -1.94 32.68 2.90
C VAL A 54 -2.69 31.38 3.10
N ARG A 55 -4.00 31.48 3.34
CA ARG A 55 -4.91 30.34 3.43
C ARG A 55 -6.00 30.53 2.41
N GLU A 56 -6.23 29.51 1.61
CA GLU A 56 -7.23 29.49 0.55
C GLU A 56 -8.07 28.23 0.65
N SER A 57 -9.34 28.32 0.25
CA SER A 57 -10.14 27.11 0.06
C SER A 57 -9.61 26.31 -1.13
N HIS A 58 -10.01 25.04 -1.26
CA HIS A 58 -9.64 24.22 -2.42
C HIS A 58 -10.11 24.85 -3.74
N SER A 59 -11.28 25.49 -3.78
CA SER A 59 -11.77 26.16 -5.00
C SER A 59 -10.95 27.40 -5.34
N ASP A 60 -10.63 28.23 -4.35
CA ASP A 60 -9.85 29.45 -4.56
C ASP A 60 -8.44 29.10 -5.05
N TYR A 61 -7.82 28.08 -4.45
CA TYR A 61 -6.51 27.59 -4.86
C TYR A 61 -6.49 27.14 -6.32
N LEU A 62 -7.54 26.44 -6.78
CA LEU A 62 -7.65 25.97 -8.17
C LEU A 62 -7.80 27.11 -9.19
N GLU A 63 -8.33 28.26 -8.77
CA GLU A 63 -8.46 29.46 -9.59
C GLU A 63 -7.24 30.39 -9.49
N ASP A 64 -6.46 30.32 -8.40
CA ASP A 64 -5.25 31.14 -8.22
C ASP A 64 -4.05 30.62 -9.03
N GLY A 65 -3.98 31.04 -10.29
CA GLY A 65 -2.84 30.77 -11.16
C GLY A 65 -1.51 31.35 -10.67
N ARG A 66 -1.52 32.38 -9.83
CA ARG A 66 -0.29 32.99 -9.27
C ARG A 66 0.29 32.11 -8.17
N LEU A 67 -0.53 31.65 -7.23
CA LEU A 67 -0.08 30.75 -6.17
C LEU A 67 0.38 29.41 -6.76
N GLN A 68 -0.35 28.86 -7.73
CA GLN A 68 0.05 27.64 -8.43
C GLN A 68 1.40 27.79 -9.14
N SER A 69 1.65 28.93 -9.78
CA SER A 69 2.95 29.23 -10.41
C SER A 69 4.09 29.31 -9.38
N GLN A 70 3.83 29.80 -8.17
CA GLN A 70 4.81 29.79 -7.08
C GLN A 70 5.09 28.38 -6.57
N VAL A 71 4.04 27.56 -6.40
CA VAL A 71 4.18 26.15 -6.00
C VAL A 71 5.03 25.40 -7.03
N GLU A 72 4.75 25.55 -8.33
CA GLU A 72 5.54 24.92 -9.39
C GLU A 72 6.99 25.41 -9.40
N MET A 73 7.23 26.71 -9.24
CA MET A 73 8.58 27.26 -9.20
C MET A 73 9.41 26.71 -8.04
N VAL A 74 8.80 26.54 -6.86
CA VAL A 74 9.51 26.13 -5.63
C VAL A 74 9.62 24.61 -5.49
N PHE A 75 8.54 23.89 -5.77
CA PHE A 75 8.40 22.46 -5.50
C PHE A 75 8.39 21.60 -6.77
N GLY A 76 8.27 22.23 -7.94
CA GLY A 76 8.22 21.55 -9.23
C GLY A 76 6.80 21.14 -9.66
N PRO A 77 6.67 20.71 -10.93
CA PRO A 77 5.38 20.42 -11.54
C PRO A 77 4.67 19.22 -10.93
N HIS A 78 5.42 18.24 -10.40
CA HIS A 78 4.83 17.05 -9.79
C HIS A 78 4.10 17.37 -8.48
N VAL A 79 4.64 18.29 -7.67
CA VAL A 79 3.98 18.73 -6.43
C VAL A 79 2.77 19.61 -6.74
N LEU A 80 2.89 20.49 -7.74
CA LEU A 80 1.73 21.27 -8.21
C LEU A 80 0.59 20.34 -8.64
N GLN A 81 0.87 19.37 -9.52
CA GLN A 81 -0.15 18.45 -10.00
C GLN A 81 -0.79 17.67 -8.84
N TYR A 82 0.03 17.13 -7.93
CA TYR A 82 -0.47 16.41 -6.77
C TYR A 82 -1.34 17.29 -5.86
N SER A 83 -0.95 18.54 -5.62
CA SER A 83 -1.76 19.48 -4.82
C SER A 83 -3.09 19.84 -5.47
N ARG A 84 -3.14 19.97 -6.81
CA ARG A 84 -4.38 20.16 -7.57
C ARG A 84 -5.28 18.94 -7.49
N ASP A 85 -4.72 17.75 -7.67
CA ASP A 85 -5.45 16.48 -7.59
C ASP A 85 -6.11 16.34 -6.21
N LEU A 86 -5.39 16.66 -5.13
CA LEU A 86 -5.93 16.70 -3.77
C LEU A 86 -7.08 17.69 -3.62
N CYS A 87 -6.96 18.91 -4.16
CA CYS A 87 -8.02 19.92 -4.11
C CYS A 87 -9.25 19.56 -4.96
N GLN A 88 -9.08 18.69 -5.96
CA GLN A 88 -10.17 18.12 -6.77
C GLN A 88 -10.80 16.87 -6.12
N GLY A 89 -10.34 16.48 -4.94
CA GLY A 89 -10.83 15.31 -4.20
C GLY A 89 -10.20 13.97 -4.61
N GLN A 90 -9.20 13.99 -5.50
CA GLN A 90 -8.40 12.81 -5.86
C GLN A 90 -7.34 12.57 -4.78
N CYS A 91 -7.77 11.92 -3.69
CA CYS A 91 -6.88 11.55 -2.59
C CYS A 91 -6.43 10.09 -2.69
N ASP A 92 -5.23 9.80 -2.19
CA ASP A 92 -4.73 8.42 -2.02
C ASP A 92 -5.40 7.72 -0.83
N TYR A 93 -6.72 7.52 -0.90
CA TYR A 93 -7.53 6.97 0.19
C TYR A 93 -6.96 5.65 0.72
N LEU A 94 -6.55 4.77 -0.20
CA LEU A 94 -6.04 3.45 0.15
C LEU A 94 -4.76 3.51 0.97
N GLN A 95 -3.80 4.35 0.60
CA GLN A 95 -2.53 4.49 1.35
C GLN A 95 -2.75 5.07 2.75
N ARG A 96 -3.78 5.89 2.91
CA ARG A 96 -4.13 6.60 4.16
C ARG A 96 -4.95 5.75 5.13
N LEU A 97 -5.47 4.60 4.70
CA LEU A 97 -6.21 3.71 5.60
C LEU A 97 -5.30 3.18 6.73
N PRO A 98 -5.86 2.97 7.93
CA PRO A 98 -5.22 2.22 9.00
C PRO A 98 -4.79 0.83 8.53
N ASP A 99 -3.66 0.37 9.04
CA ASP A 99 -3.06 -0.91 8.63
C ASP A 99 -4.01 -2.09 8.90
N SER A 100 -4.77 -2.07 9.99
CA SER A 100 -5.77 -3.10 10.30
C SER A 100 -6.88 -3.21 9.25
N LEU A 101 -7.34 -2.09 8.68
CA LEU A 101 -8.33 -2.10 7.60
C LEU A 101 -7.71 -2.55 6.28
N LEU A 102 -6.46 -2.14 6.01
CA LEU A 102 -5.72 -2.61 4.83
C LEU A 102 -5.52 -4.12 4.86
N LEU A 103 -5.09 -4.67 6.00
CA LEU A 103 -4.92 -6.11 6.19
C LEU A 103 -6.23 -6.86 5.93
N ASN A 104 -7.35 -6.38 6.49
CA ASN A 104 -8.66 -6.97 6.23
C ASN A 104 -9.03 -6.96 4.74
N ILE A 105 -8.79 -5.87 4.02
CA ILE A 105 -9.04 -5.80 2.58
C ILE A 105 -8.13 -6.79 1.83
N MET A 106 -6.85 -6.83 2.19
CA MET A 106 -5.82 -7.64 1.53
C MET A 106 -6.04 -9.14 1.70
N VAL A 107 -6.57 -9.59 2.84
CA VAL A 107 -6.85 -11.01 3.11
C VAL A 107 -7.91 -11.59 2.15
N HIS A 108 -8.74 -10.74 1.55
CA HIS A 108 -9.73 -11.14 0.54
C HIS A 108 -9.19 -11.11 -0.90
N LEU A 109 -7.95 -10.65 -1.11
CA LEU A 109 -7.33 -10.63 -2.44
C LEU A 109 -6.71 -11.98 -2.79
N GLU A 110 -6.68 -12.29 -4.09
CA GLU A 110 -5.93 -13.44 -4.57
C GLU A 110 -4.43 -13.22 -4.40
N LEU A 111 -3.68 -14.32 -4.26
CA LEU A 111 -2.24 -14.25 -3.99
C LEU A 111 -1.45 -13.52 -5.10
N GLU A 112 -1.90 -13.63 -6.36
CA GLU A 112 -1.31 -12.90 -7.48
C GLU A 112 -1.51 -11.39 -7.34
N ASP A 113 -2.70 -10.98 -6.91
CA ASP A 113 -3.03 -9.58 -6.70
C ASP A 113 -2.32 -9.02 -5.47
N VAL A 114 -2.15 -9.80 -4.40
CA VAL A 114 -1.31 -9.43 -3.25
C VAL A 114 0.14 -9.17 -3.69
N ALA A 115 0.68 -9.99 -4.59
CA ALA A 115 2.02 -9.79 -5.13
C ALA A 115 2.12 -8.50 -5.97
N ARG A 116 1.12 -8.21 -6.80
CA ARG A 116 1.04 -6.94 -7.56
C ARG A 116 0.89 -5.75 -6.63
N PHE A 117 0.04 -5.87 -5.60
CA PHE A 117 -0.22 -4.84 -4.60
C PHE A 117 1.05 -4.44 -3.85
N ALA A 118 1.87 -5.42 -3.48
CA ALA A 118 3.17 -5.20 -2.83
C ALA A 118 4.17 -4.39 -3.69
N LEU A 119 3.99 -4.34 -5.02
CA LEU A 119 4.87 -3.60 -5.92
C LEU A 119 4.46 -2.13 -6.10
N THR A 120 3.29 -1.73 -5.63
CA THR A 120 2.76 -0.38 -5.87
C THR A 120 3.36 0.66 -4.92
N CYS A 121 3.54 0.34 -3.63
CA CYS A 121 4.14 1.25 -2.66
C CYS A 121 4.90 0.51 -1.55
N ARG A 122 5.80 1.23 -0.89
CA ARG A 122 6.62 0.67 0.20
C ARG A 122 5.78 0.20 1.38
N LYS A 123 4.76 0.96 1.78
CA LYS A 123 3.85 0.60 2.87
C LYS A 123 3.16 -0.74 2.61
N PHE A 124 2.62 -0.94 1.41
CA PHE A 124 1.96 -2.20 1.07
C PHE A 124 2.94 -3.36 0.94
N LYS A 125 4.17 -3.10 0.47
CA LYS A 125 5.24 -4.11 0.49
C LYS A 125 5.54 -4.61 1.91
N GLU A 126 5.63 -3.69 2.86
CA GLU A 126 5.86 -4.00 4.27
C GLU A 126 4.67 -4.79 4.86
N LEU A 127 3.43 -4.37 4.59
CA LEU A 127 2.22 -5.09 5.03
C LEU A 127 2.12 -6.51 4.43
N CYS A 128 2.36 -6.70 3.14
CA CYS A 128 2.36 -8.03 2.50
C CYS A 128 3.46 -8.95 3.05
N SER A 129 4.50 -8.38 3.66
CA SER A 129 5.61 -9.13 4.25
C SER A 129 5.40 -9.37 5.75
N SER A 130 4.36 -8.81 6.36
CA SER A 130 4.06 -8.96 7.79
C SER A 130 3.53 -10.35 8.11
N GLU A 131 4.01 -10.94 9.21
CA GLU A 131 3.51 -12.22 9.71
C GLU A 131 2.03 -12.15 10.13
N GLU A 132 1.55 -10.98 10.55
CA GLU A 132 0.13 -10.75 10.88
C GLU A 132 -0.78 -10.96 9.67
N PHE A 133 -0.37 -10.47 8.50
CA PHE A 133 -1.11 -10.68 7.25
C PHE A 133 -1.25 -12.16 6.91
N TRP A 134 -0.14 -12.91 7.02
CA TRP A 134 -0.12 -14.33 6.70
C TRP A 134 -0.89 -15.16 7.72
N GLU A 135 -0.83 -14.79 8.99
CA GLU A 135 -1.65 -15.40 10.04
C GLU A 135 -3.14 -15.24 9.74
N GLN A 136 -3.60 -14.02 9.46
CA GLN A 136 -5.00 -13.75 9.14
C GLN A 136 -5.45 -14.49 7.88
N THR A 137 -4.59 -14.52 6.85
CA THR A 137 -4.86 -15.25 5.61
C THR A 137 -5.05 -16.74 5.87
N VAL A 138 -4.15 -17.35 6.65
CA VAL A 138 -4.24 -18.76 7.06
C VAL A 138 -5.50 -19.02 7.87
N ARG A 139 -5.79 -18.20 8.89
CA ARG A 139 -6.99 -18.34 9.73
C ARG A 139 -8.29 -18.19 8.95
N LEU A 140 -8.32 -17.35 7.91
CA LEU A 140 -9.51 -17.21 7.05
C LEU A 140 -9.69 -18.42 6.13
N HIS A 141 -8.60 -18.99 5.61
CA HIS A 141 -8.66 -20.07 4.62
C HIS A 141 -8.60 -21.48 5.22
N CYS A 142 -8.24 -21.61 6.50
CA CYS A 142 -8.21 -22.87 7.23
C CYS A 142 -9.23 -22.81 8.38
N ASP A 143 -10.30 -23.60 8.26
CA ASP A 143 -11.39 -23.67 9.25
C ASP A 143 -10.92 -24.06 10.66
N THR A 144 -9.77 -24.74 10.77
CA THR A 144 -9.14 -25.09 12.05
C THR A 144 -7.62 -24.92 11.98
N VAL A 145 -7.10 -23.94 12.69
CA VAL A 145 -5.67 -23.82 12.99
C VAL A 145 -5.36 -24.69 14.21
N THR A 146 -4.61 -25.78 14.00
CA THR A 146 -4.20 -26.70 15.08
C THR A 146 -3.03 -26.13 15.89
N ALA A 147 -2.91 -26.52 17.16
CA ALA A 147 -1.80 -26.10 18.04
C ALA A 147 -0.41 -26.36 17.44
N GLY A 148 -0.22 -27.51 16.77
CA GLY A 148 1.03 -27.80 16.07
C GLY A 148 1.32 -26.89 14.87
N MET A 149 0.30 -26.29 14.27
CA MET A 149 0.46 -25.30 13.19
C MET A 149 0.87 -23.93 13.74
N GLU A 150 0.36 -23.56 14.91
CA GLU A 150 0.82 -22.36 15.64
C GLU A 150 2.26 -22.51 16.13
N ASP A 151 2.63 -23.68 16.65
CA ASP A 151 4.00 -23.93 17.08
C ASP A 151 4.98 -23.93 15.89
N LEU A 152 4.60 -24.53 14.76
CA LEU A 152 5.37 -24.41 13.54
C LEU A 152 5.47 -22.96 13.05
N ALA A 153 4.39 -22.18 13.12
CA ALA A 153 4.41 -20.77 12.74
C ALA A 153 5.37 -19.94 13.62
N LYS A 154 5.48 -20.25 14.91
CA LYS A 154 6.48 -19.60 15.79
C LYS A 154 7.92 -19.91 15.38
N GLU A 155 8.18 -21.11 14.86
CA GLU A 155 9.52 -21.54 14.46
C GLU A 155 9.94 -21.02 13.07
N VAL A 156 9.04 -21.07 12.08
CA VAL A 156 9.37 -20.78 10.68
C VAL A 156 8.62 -19.59 10.07
N GLY A 157 7.61 -19.03 10.75
CA GLY A 157 6.76 -17.96 10.25
C GLY A 157 5.50 -18.46 9.53
N TRP A 158 4.41 -17.72 9.69
CA TRP A 158 3.10 -17.93 9.07
C TRP A 158 3.17 -17.92 7.55
N ARG A 159 4.02 -17.07 6.96
CA ARG A 159 4.22 -17.07 5.50
C ARG A 159 4.68 -18.45 5.01
N ASN A 160 5.67 -19.03 5.67
CA ASN A 160 6.22 -20.33 5.29
C ASN A 160 5.23 -21.45 5.58
N VAL A 161 4.46 -21.37 6.68
CA VAL A 161 3.35 -22.29 6.98
C VAL A 161 2.29 -22.29 5.88
N PHE A 162 1.91 -21.12 5.37
CA PHE A 162 0.95 -21.01 4.27
C PHE A 162 1.45 -21.69 2.99
N PHE A 163 2.69 -21.40 2.57
CA PHE A 163 3.26 -22.00 1.36
C PHE A 163 3.49 -23.50 1.51
N THR A 164 3.93 -23.97 2.68
CA THR A 164 4.09 -25.41 2.94
C THR A 164 2.76 -26.14 2.93
N SER A 165 1.70 -25.58 3.53
CA SER A 165 0.35 -26.13 3.48
C SER A 165 -0.18 -26.21 2.04
N LYS A 166 -0.03 -25.14 1.25
CA LYS A 166 -0.47 -25.11 -0.16
C LYS A 166 0.32 -26.12 -1.03
N LEU A 167 1.63 -26.23 -0.82
CA LEU A 167 2.48 -27.23 -1.47
C LEU A 167 2.13 -28.66 -1.06
N GLN A 168 1.85 -28.90 0.22
CA GLN A 168 1.40 -30.20 0.72
C GLN A 168 0.05 -30.60 0.11
N LEU A 169 -0.90 -29.67 0.03
CA LEU A 169 -2.19 -29.87 -0.65
C LEU A 169 -1.99 -30.20 -2.14
N GLN A 170 -1.16 -29.43 -2.86
CA GLN A 170 -0.84 -29.72 -4.26
C GLN A 170 -0.19 -31.10 -4.44
N LYS A 171 0.74 -31.49 -3.56
CA LYS A 171 1.38 -32.82 -3.59
C LYS A 171 0.37 -33.94 -3.36
N GLN A 172 -0.59 -33.76 -2.46
CA GLN A 172 -1.67 -34.72 -2.23
C GLN A 172 -2.61 -34.83 -3.43
N ILE A 173 -3.00 -33.71 -4.05
CA ILE A 173 -3.82 -33.69 -5.27
C ILE A 173 -3.11 -34.42 -6.42
N SER A 174 -1.81 -34.14 -6.63
CA SER A 174 -1.01 -34.80 -7.66
C SER A 174 -0.89 -36.32 -7.43
N ARG A 175 -0.67 -36.76 -6.19
CA ARG A 175 -0.68 -38.18 -5.82
C ARG A 175 -2.03 -38.84 -6.11
N ARG A 176 -3.14 -38.15 -5.83
CA ARG A 176 -4.50 -38.66 -6.13
C ARG A 176 -4.76 -38.74 -7.64
N LYS A 177 -4.38 -37.73 -8.42
CA LYS A 177 -4.47 -37.74 -9.89
C LYS A 177 -3.63 -38.86 -10.52
N LEU A 178 -2.47 -39.16 -9.95
CA LEU A 178 -1.64 -40.28 -10.40
C LEU A 178 -2.29 -41.63 -10.05
N LYS A 179 -2.78 -41.78 -8.82
CA LYS A 179 -3.46 -43.00 -8.35
C LYS A 179 -4.75 -43.30 -9.12
N SER A 180 -5.51 -42.27 -9.52
CA SER A 180 -6.71 -42.42 -10.36
C SER A 180 -6.41 -42.74 -11.83
N LYS A 181 -5.20 -42.41 -12.32
CA LYS A 181 -4.73 -42.83 -13.65
C LYS A 181 -4.27 -44.29 -13.63
N THR A 182 -3.58 -44.73 -12.59
CA THR A 182 -3.14 -46.13 -12.43
C THR A 182 -4.32 -47.08 -12.23
N SER A 183 -5.39 -46.67 -11.53
CA SER A 183 -6.59 -47.51 -11.34
C SER A 183 -7.50 -47.61 -12.57
N LYS A 184 -7.24 -46.84 -13.63
CA LYS A 184 -7.96 -46.93 -14.92
C LYS A 184 -7.19 -47.75 -15.97
N ALA A 185 -6.00 -48.26 -15.65
CA ALA A 185 -5.09 -48.88 -16.60
C ALA A 185 -4.98 -50.42 -16.52
N ASP A 186 -5.77 -51.10 -15.68
CA ASP A 186 -5.90 -52.57 -15.71
C ASP A 186 -7.30 -53.00 -15.21
N PRO A 187 -8.01 -53.87 -15.94
CA PRO A 187 -7.67 -55.29 -15.93
C PRO A 187 -7.74 -55.98 -17.31
N ASP A 188 -6.67 -56.68 -17.72
CA ASP A 188 -6.79 -57.79 -18.66
C ASP A 188 -5.86 -58.94 -18.22
N PHE A 189 -6.43 -59.89 -17.48
CA PHE A 189 -5.83 -61.21 -17.29
C PHE A 189 -6.61 -62.21 -18.15
N PRO A 190 -6.01 -62.84 -19.19
CA PRO A 190 -6.60 -64.03 -19.76
C PRO A 190 -6.27 -65.25 -18.90
N ASN A 191 -7.33 -65.99 -18.62
CA ASN A 191 -7.42 -67.17 -17.78
C ASN A 191 -6.64 -68.35 -18.38
N LEU A 192 -5.76 -68.97 -17.58
CA LEU A 192 -5.24 -70.32 -17.86
C LEU A 192 -6.33 -71.33 -17.49
N ASN A 193 -6.89 -72.04 -18.48
CA ASN A 193 -7.36 -73.43 -18.33
C ASN A 193 -7.83 -74.00 -19.68
N GLY A 194 -7.30 -75.17 -20.05
CA GLY A 194 -7.79 -75.94 -21.20
C GLY A 194 -6.89 -77.09 -21.66
N LEU A 195 -6.59 -78.04 -20.77
CA LEU A 195 -6.17 -79.39 -21.16
C LEU A 195 -7.32 -80.10 -21.90
N LYS A 196 -7.14 -80.38 -23.20
CA LYS A 196 -7.37 -81.66 -23.88
C LYS A 196 -7.05 -81.58 -25.36
#